data_AF-A0A7S0NWW1-F1
#
_entry.id   AF-A0A7S0NWW1-F1
#
_cell.length_a   1.000
_cell.length_b   1.000
_cell.length_c   1.000
_cell.angle_alpha   90.00
_cell.angle_beta   90.00
_cell.angle_gamma   90.00
#
_symmetry.space_group_name_H-M   'P 1'
#
loop_
_entity.id
_entity.type
_entity.pdbx_description
1 polymer ?
#
loop_
_entity_poly.entity_id
_entity_poly.type
_entity_poly.pdbx_seq_one_letter_code
_entity_poly.pdbx_strand_id
1 'polypeptide(L)'
;MPSSSIIWLMSPSSMAASLSPTSHERTQPVRFALLADSRTGSTWVNHVLSSHPCIVSSDEYLMSRMELIPRFHRDASSVAEVLRNITEHGSRLLHRRMLTSALAARCVHTAAGVKLKTSHRDVLFSEGGNARMVIRQMRKLGWRLIVLQRRNALDGVLARQSRVATNQLHCYVATCAPFSLNGTFTLPCAKTVTTMNTFEQTNRLIDNAFSTGNAFTLRLDYERLLHSSAGFNNAMRLLGFSNADACLLREEHVKRVQQTQREMIRNFDDLARCLHAAGPQLERHLHADARPPFSGPLPIESIDSCPNETHRDPRSSGVAKHRAAGSALAALRNGM
;
A
#
# COMPACT_ATOMS: atom_id res chain seq x y z
N MET A 1 -66.91 -18.41 -58.57
CA MET A 1 -65.88 -18.77 -57.58
C MET A 1 -65.14 -17.52 -57.19
N PRO A 2 -65.08 -17.18 -55.90
CA PRO A 2 -64.55 -15.92 -55.39
C PRO A 2 -63.07 -16.05 -55.02
N SER A 3 -62.34 -14.93 -55.01
CA SER A 3 -61.26 -14.75 -54.04
C SER A 3 -61.01 -13.26 -53.85
N SER A 4 -61.67 -12.72 -52.83
CA SER A 4 -61.40 -11.42 -52.24
C SER A 4 -60.17 -11.56 -51.35
N SER A 5 -59.10 -10.80 -51.61
CA SER A 5 -57.99 -10.66 -50.67
C SER A 5 -58.09 -9.32 -49.96
N ILE A 6 -58.46 -9.38 -48.68
CA ILE A 6 -58.52 -8.27 -47.75
C ILE A 6 -57.10 -8.03 -47.22
N ILE A 7 -56.57 -6.83 -47.42
CA ILE A 7 -55.29 -6.38 -46.85
C ILE A 7 -55.58 -5.85 -45.44
N TRP A 8 -55.07 -6.54 -44.42
CA TRP A 8 -55.07 -6.07 -43.03
C TRP A 8 -53.86 -5.17 -42.78
N LEU A 9 -54.11 -3.90 -42.53
CA LEU A 9 -53.16 -2.94 -41.96
C LEU A 9 -53.01 -3.26 -40.45
N MET A 10 -51.84 -3.78 -40.05
CA MET A 10 -51.46 -3.85 -38.64
C MET A 10 -50.61 -2.62 -38.27
N SER A 11 -51.18 -1.73 -37.47
CA SER A 11 -50.46 -0.67 -36.76
C SER A 11 -49.58 -1.28 -35.66
N PRO A 12 -48.28 -0.91 -35.56
CA PRO A 12 -47.49 -1.24 -34.39
C PRO A 12 -47.71 -0.15 -33.32
N SER A 13 -48.66 -0.40 -32.42
CA SER A 13 -48.76 0.27 -31.13
C SER A 13 -48.37 -0.72 -30.02
N SER A 14 -47.62 -0.22 -29.04
CA SER A 14 -47.16 -0.91 -27.81
C SER A 14 -45.87 -1.74 -28.01
N MET A 15 -44.84 -1.70 -27.15
CA MET A 15 -44.73 -1.26 -25.78
C MET A 15 -43.34 -0.66 -25.53
N ALA A 16 -43.30 0.51 -24.90
CA ALA A 16 -42.12 0.96 -24.18
C ALA A 16 -41.89 -0.01 -23.01
N ALA A 17 -40.90 -0.88 -23.14
CA ALA A 17 -40.40 -1.67 -22.02
C ALA A 17 -39.81 -0.69 -21.00
N SER A 18 -40.57 -0.44 -19.93
CA SER A 18 -40.09 0.12 -18.68
C SER A 18 -39.01 -0.81 -18.14
N LEU A 19 -37.75 -0.54 -18.49
CA LEU A 19 -36.57 -1.13 -17.86
C LEU A 19 -36.49 -0.60 -16.43
N SER A 20 -37.21 -1.26 -15.53
CA SER A 20 -36.93 -1.20 -14.10
C SER A 20 -35.44 -1.51 -13.91
N PRO A 21 -34.67 -0.67 -13.18
CA PRO A 21 -33.27 -0.98 -12.92
C PRO A 21 -33.22 -2.29 -12.13
N THR A 22 -32.71 -3.33 -12.78
CA THR A 22 -32.40 -4.61 -12.17
C THR A 22 -31.61 -4.33 -10.89
N SER A 23 -32.10 -4.85 -9.77
CA SER A 23 -31.41 -4.86 -8.49
C SER A 23 -29.92 -5.09 -8.71
N HIS A 24 -29.10 -4.07 -8.45
CA HIS A 24 -27.65 -4.21 -8.48
C HIS A 24 -27.29 -5.28 -7.44
N GLU A 25 -27.08 -6.50 -7.90
CA GLU A 25 -26.52 -7.57 -7.11
C GLU A 25 -25.16 -7.05 -6.65
N ARG A 26 -25.08 -6.67 -5.37
CA ARG A 26 -23.87 -6.08 -4.80
C ARG A 26 -22.78 -7.13 -4.90
N THR A 27 -21.90 -6.97 -5.89
CA THR A 27 -20.73 -7.82 -6.08
C THR A 27 -19.91 -7.80 -4.79
N GLN A 28 -19.57 -8.99 -4.28
CA GLN A 28 -18.71 -9.09 -3.11
C GLN A 28 -17.41 -8.29 -3.33
N PRO A 29 -16.88 -7.61 -2.29
CA PRO A 29 -15.66 -6.84 -2.43
C PRO A 29 -14.49 -7.75 -2.83
N VAL A 30 -13.63 -7.24 -3.70
CA VAL A 30 -12.37 -7.92 -4.04
C VAL A 30 -11.50 -8.00 -2.79
N ARG A 31 -11.09 -9.23 -2.45
CA ARG A 31 -10.26 -9.50 -1.28
C ARG A 31 -8.79 -9.36 -1.65
N PHE A 32 -8.02 -8.60 -0.88
CA PHE A 32 -6.59 -8.46 -1.15
C PHE A 32 -5.70 -8.43 0.09
N ALA A 33 -4.43 -8.77 -0.09
CA ALA A 33 -3.42 -8.68 0.95
C ALA A 33 -2.21 -7.89 0.45
N LEU A 34 -1.79 -6.89 1.23
CA LEU A 34 -0.50 -6.22 1.07
C LEU A 34 0.53 -6.97 1.90
N LEU A 35 1.28 -7.83 1.24
CA LEU A 35 2.38 -8.57 1.83
C LEU A 35 3.64 -7.73 1.86
N ALA A 36 4.27 -7.63 3.02
CA ALA A 36 5.46 -6.83 3.19
C ALA A 36 6.33 -7.33 4.34
N ASP A 37 7.65 -7.19 4.22
CA ASP A 37 8.52 -7.23 5.40
C ASP A 37 8.44 -5.88 6.16
N SER A 38 8.92 -5.88 7.40
CA SER A 38 9.17 -4.68 8.18
C SER A 38 9.99 -3.66 7.37
N ARG A 39 9.57 -2.38 7.40
CA ARG A 39 10.33 -1.22 6.87
C ARG A 39 10.46 -1.17 5.34
N THR A 40 9.58 -1.87 4.65
CA THR A 40 9.40 -1.80 3.18
C THR A 40 8.51 -0.64 2.72
N GLY A 41 8.08 0.24 3.64
CA GLY A 41 7.14 1.33 3.32
C GLY A 41 5.67 0.88 3.19
N SER A 42 5.36 -0.33 3.65
CA SER A 42 4.01 -0.91 3.57
C SER A 42 2.92 -0.12 4.26
N THR A 43 3.22 0.61 5.34
CA THR A 43 2.24 1.52 5.96
C THR A 43 1.84 2.64 5.00
N TRP A 44 2.81 3.28 4.34
CA TRP A 44 2.54 4.31 3.33
C TRP A 44 1.70 3.78 2.17
N VAL A 45 2.10 2.64 1.56
CA VAL A 45 1.33 2.02 0.47
C VAL A 45 -0.09 1.68 0.91
N ASN A 46 -0.25 1.15 2.14
CA ASN A 46 -1.56 0.83 2.69
C ASN A 46 -2.46 2.06 2.83
N HIS A 47 -1.92 3.20 3.27
CA HIS A 47 -2.65 4.45 3.36
C HIS A 47 -3.02 5.01 1.99
N VAL A 48 -2.10 5.00 1.03
CA VAL A 48 -2.39 5.43 -0.35
C VAL A 48 -3.53 4.60 -0.93
N LEU A 49 -3.48 3.27 -0.84
CA LEU A 49 -4.58 2.42 -1.32
C LEU A 49 -5.90 2.70 -0.56
N SER A 50 -5.85 2.87 0.76
CA SER A 50 -7.04 3.09 1.61
C SER A 50 -7.65 4.50 1.48
N SER A 51 -6.93 5.43 0.86
CA SER A 51 -7.43 6.77 0.55
C SER A 51 -8.48 6.76 -0.57
N HIS A 52 -8.49 5.72 -1.41
CA HIS A 52 -9.51 5.54 -2.42
C HIS A 52 -10.88 5.31 -1.73
N PRO A 53 -11.96 6.02 -2.14
CA PRO A 53 -13.26 5.90 -1.49
C PRO A 53 -13.81 4.47 -1.43
N CYS A 54 -13.49 3.67 -2.45
CA CYS A 54 -13.98 2.30 -2.64
C CYS A 54 -13.05 1.19 -2.12
N ILE A 55 -11.90 1.54 -1.55
CA ILE A 55 -10.92 0.56 -1.04
C ILE A 55 -10.79 0.75 0.47
N VAL A 56 -10.92 -0.33 1.22
CA VAL A 56 -10.57 -0.37 2.63
C VAL A 56 -9.45 -1.39 2.82
N SER A 57 -8.39 -1.00 3.53
CA SER A 57 -7.42 -1.95 4.04
C SER A 57 -7.41 -1.88 5.57
N SER A 58 -7.66 -3.01 6.21
CA SER A 58 -7.70 -3.15 7.67
C SER A 58 -6.29 -3.20 8.27
N ASP A 59 -6.21 -3.53 9.57
CA ASP A 59 -5.02 -3.52 10.40
C ASP A 59 -3.81 -4.35 9.88
N GLU A 60 -2.69 -4.23 10.59
CA GLU A 60 -1.50 -5.05 10.38
C GLU A 60 -1.66 -6.41 11.07
N TYR A 61 -1.52 -7.50 10.30
CA TYR A 61 -1.48 -8.87 10.82
C TYR A 61 -0.09 -9.45 10.67
N LEU A 62 0.37 -10.17 11.69
CA LEU A 62 1.67 -10.83 11.69
C LEU A 62 1.52 -12.30 11.28
N MET A 63 2.40 -12.76 10.40
CA MET A 63 2.48 -14.19 10.09
C MET A 63 3.13 -15.01 11.21
N SER A 64 4.02 -14.43 12.01
CA SER A 64 4.72 -15.14 13.10
C SER A 64 4.16 -14.84 14.49
N ARG A 65 4.59 -15.66 15.47
CA ARG A 65 4.21 -15.56 16.89
C ARG A 65 4.76 -14.30 17.57
N MET A 66 3.98 -13.23 17.63
CA MET A 66 4.14 -12.13 18.59
C MET A 66 2.87 -11.96 19.41
N GLU A 67 3.00 -11.78 20.73
CA GLU A 67 1.94 -11.95 21.77
C GLU A 67 0.70 -11.06 21.64
N LEU A 68 0.72 -10.06 20.75
CA LEU A 68 -0.22 -8.93 20.80
C LEU A 68 -1.09 -8.72 19.54
N ILE A 69 -0.99 -9.56 18.50
CA ILE A 69 -1.72 -9.37 17.22
C ILE A 69 -2.35 -10.69 16.77
N PRO A 70 -3.58 -10.71 16.21
CA PRO A 70 -4.19 -11.93 15.68
C PRO A 70 -3.28 -12.63 14.67
N ARG A 71 -3.17 -13.95 14.78
CA ARG A 71 -2.15 -14.73 14.06
C ARG A 71 -2.79 -15.75 13.15
N PHE A 72 -2.07 -16.10 12.10
CA PHE A 72 -2.31 -17.33 11.37
C PHE A 72 -1.88 -18.50 12.26
N HIS A 73 -2.82 -19.36 12.69
CA HIS A 73 -2.45 -20.55 13.47
C HIS A 73 -1.81 -21.62 12.55
N ARG A 74 -1.35 -22.73 13.15
CA ARG A 74 -0.37 -23.64 12.54
C ARG A 74 -0.88 -24.46 11.35
N ASP A 75 -2.19 -24.49 11.09
CA ASP A 75 -2.80 -25.37 10.08
C ASP A 75 -3.66 -24.61 9.06
N ALA A 76 -4.08 -25.32 8.02
CA ALA A 76 -4.87 -24.76 6.93
C ALA A 76 -6.22 -24.19 7.37
N SER A 77 -6.92 -24.88 8.28
CA SER A 77 -8.28 -24.53 8.71
C SER A 77 -8.26 -23.23 9.52
N SER A 78 -7.32 -23.11 10.43
CA SER A 78 -7.12 -21.90 11.23
C SER A 78 -6.66 -20.70 10.41
N VAL A 79 -5.82 -20.89 9.38
CA VAL A 79 -5.52 -19.84 8.41
C VAL A 79 -6.78 -19.38 7.69
N ALA A 80 -7.61 -20.30 7.23
CA ALA A 80 -8.85 -19.97 6.52
C ALA A 80 -9.83 -19.20 7.42
N GLU A 81 -9.95 -19.58 8.69
CA GLU A 81 -10.77 -18.87 9.67
C GLU A 81 -10.29 -17.42 9.87
N VAL A 82 -8.99 -17.21 10.04
CA VAL A 82 -8.41 -15.86 10.17
C VAL A 82 -8.70 -15.01 8.93
N LEU A 83 -8.52 -15.57 7.73
CA LEU A 83 -8.83 -14.87 6.47
C LEU A 83 -10.32 -14.54 6.35
N ARG A 84 -11.21 -15.43 6.79
CA ARG A 84 -12.66 -15.18 6.82
C ARG A 84 -12.98 -14.02 7.77
N ASN A 85 -12.43 -14.03 8.99
CA ASN A 85 -12.65 -12.97 9.98
C ASN A 85 -12.16 -11.60 9.47
N ILE A 86 -11.00 -11.56 8.79
CA ILE A 86 -10.49 -10.36 8.13
C ILE A 86 -11.46 -9.87 7.05
N THR A 87 -11.99 -10.78 6.23
CA THR A 87 -12.94 -10.44 5.15
C THR A 87 -14.23 -9.83 5.72
N GLU A 88 -14.78 -10.44 6.77
CA GLU A 88 -16.00 -9.96 7.44
C GLU A 88 -15.78 -8.59 8.09
N HIS A 89 -14.62 -8.38 8.72
CA HIS A 89 -14.25 -7.09 9.28
C HIS A 89 -14.11 -6.01 8.19
N GLY A 90 -13.35 -6.28 7.13
CA GLY A 90 -13.19 -5.36 6.00
C GLY A 90 -14.51 -5.02 5.30
N SER A 91 -15.40 -6.00 5.14
CA SER A 91 -16.74 -5.77 4.58
C SER A 91 -17.58 -4.83 5.46
N ARG A 92 -17.51 -4.97 6.79
CA ARG A 92 -18.20 -4.05 7.72
C ARG A 92 -17.63 -2.63 7.65
N LEU A 93 -16.31 -2.49 7.59
CA LEU A 93 -15.67 -1.18 7.46
C LEU A 93 -16.06 -0.48 6.15
N LEU A 94 -16.06 -1.23 5.04
CA LEU A 94 -16.48 -0.74 3.74
C LEU A 94 -17.96 -0.32 3.75
N HIS A 95 -18.83 -1.17 4.30
CA HIS A 95 -20.25 -0.85 4.43
C HIS A 95 -20.47 0.44 5.24
N ARG A 96 -19.79 0.58 6.39
CA ARG A 96 -19.83 1.80 7.19
C ARG A 96 -19.36 3.02 6.39
N ARG A 97 -18.27 2.90 5.63
CA ARG A 97 -17.76 3.97 4.77
C ARG A 97 -18.75 4.37 3.69
N MET A 98 -19.43 3.41 3.06
CA MET A 98 -20.48 3.69 2.06
C MET A 98 -21.69 4.43 2.66
N LEU A 99 -22.01 4.20 3.94
CA LEU A 99 -23.07 4.92 4.63
C LEU A 99 -22.69 6.36 5.00
N THR A 100 -21.39 6.64 5.24
CA THR A 100 -20.93 7.93 5.75
C THR A 100 -20.28 8.83 4.71
N SER A 101 -19.95 8.32 3.52
CA SER A 101 -19.28 9.08 2.46
C SER A 101 -20.08 9.02 1.16
N ALA A 102 -20.52 10.18 0.68
CA ALA A 102 -21.23 10.31 -0.60
C ALA A 102 -20.40 9.80 -1.79
N LEU A 103 -19.07 9.94 -1.74
CA LEU A 103 -18.18 9.38 -2.76
C LEU A 103 -18.15 7.85 -2.69
N ALA A 104 -18.07 7.28 -1.48
CA ALA A 104 -18.04 5.82 -1.31
C ALA A 104 -19.40 5.16 -1.64
N ALA A 105 -20.51 5.86 -1.41
CA ALA A 105 -21.85 5.38 -1.75
C ALA A 105 -22.03 5.13 -3.27
N ARG A 106 -21.21 5.76 -4.11
CA ARG A 106 -21.24 5.63 -5.59
C ARG A 106 -20.33 4.51 -6.12
N CYS A 107 -19.63 3.80 -5.25
CA CYS A 107 -18.72 2.74 -5.66
C CYS A 107 -19.47 1.55 -6.27
N VAL A 108 -19.19 1.27 -7.55
CA VAL A 108 -19.67 0.05 -8.23
C VAL A 108 -18.76 -1.13 -7.90
N HIS A 109 -17.45 -0.90 -7.92
CA HIS A 109 -16.43 -1.87 -7.53
C HIS A 109 -15.85 -1.49 -6.17
N THR A 110 -15.59 -2.49 -5.34
CA THR A 110 -15.03 -2.29 -4.01
C THR A 110 -13.96 -3.33 -3.70
N ALA A 111 -12.99 -2.95 -2.88
CA ALA A 111 -11.98 -3.86 -2.40
C ALA A 111 -11.80 -3.74 -0.88
N ALA A 112 -11.62 -4.88 -0.24
CA ALA A 112 -11.35 -5.00 1.18
C ALA A 112 -10.09 -5.84 1.36
N GLY A 113 -9.12 -5.32 2.09
CA GLY A 113 -7.84 -6.00 2.27
C GLY A 113 -7.23 -5.84 3.64
N VAL A 114 -6.01 -6.34 3.75
CA VAL A 114 -5.24 -6.38 4.99
C VAL A 114 -3.76 -6.23 4.70
N LYS A 115 -3.03 -5.64 5.64
CA LYS A 115 -1.56 -5.63 5.60
C LYS A 115 -1.02 -6.87 6.31
N LEU A 116 -0.32 -7.73 5.56
CA LEU A 116 0.34 -8.91 6.10
C LEU A 116 1.83 -8.70 6.23
N LYS A 117 2.32 -8.79 7.46
CA LYS A 117 3.72 -8.68 7.76
C LYS A 117 4.38 -10.05 7.77
N THR A 118 5.34 -10.20 6.87
CA THR A 118 6.26 -11.33 6.82
C THR A 118 7.52 -10.98 7.56
N SER A 119 8.19 -12.00 8.06
CA SER A 119 9.56 -11.94 8.55
C SER A 119 10.37 -13.05 7.90
N HIS A 120 11.69 -12.94 7.98
CA HIS A 120 12.61 -13.99 7.54
C HIS A 120 12.24 -15.40 8.06
N ARG A 121 11.75 -15.49 9.31
CA ARG A 121 11.30 -16.77 9.91
C ARG A 121 10.08 -17.35 9.22
N ASP A 122 9.16 -16.52 8.74
CA ASP A 122 7.93 -16.98 8.09
C ASP A 122 8.20 -17.67 6.76
N VAL A 123 9.35 -17.38 6.14
CA VAL A 123 9.76 -17.90 4.84
C VAL A 123 10.78 -19.03 4.96
N LEU A 124 11.60 -19.05 6.01
CA LEU A 124 12.73 -19.99 6.15
C LEU A 124 12.41 -21.37 6.73
N PHE A 125 11.38 -21.52 7.58
CA PHE A 125 11.13 -22.84 8.19
C PHE A 125 10.48 -23.80 7.19
N SER A 126 10.96 -25.05 7.07
CA SER A 126 10.43 -26.12 6.18
C SER A 126 10.32 -25.73 4.68
N GLU A 127 9.50 -26.43 3.88
CA GLU A 127 9.22 -26.14 2.46
C GLU A 127 8.51 -24.77 2.28
N GLY A 128 9.16 -23.65 2.65
CA GLY A 128 8.69 -22.27 2.51
C GLY A 128 7.76 -21.77 3.62
N GLY A 129 7.68 -22.48 4.74
CA GLY A 129 7.16 -21.98 6.01
C GLY A 129 5.69 -21.59 6.04
N ASN A 130 5.33 -20.87 7.10
CA ASN A 130 3.98 -20.38 7.33
C ASN A 130 3.51 -19.49 6.15
N ALA A 131 4.43 -18.72 5.55
CA ALA A 131 4.14 -17.89 4.41
C ALA A 131 3.52 -18.69 3.25
N ARG A 132 4.11 -19.84 2.87
CA ARG A 132 3.56 -20.67 1.78
C ARG A 132 2.17 -21.21 2.09
N MET A 133 1.90 -21.62 3.32
CA MET A 133 0.58 -22.09 3.72
C MET A 133 -0.47 -20.97 3.63
N VAL A 134 -0.16 -19.78 4.17
CA VAL A 134 -1.06 -18.61 4.12
C VAL A 134 -1.39 -18.23 2.68
N ILE A 135 -0.41 -18.19 1.79
CA ILE A 135 -0.65 -17.90 0.36
C ILE A 135 -1.53 -18.96 -0.29
N ARG A 136 -1.25 -20.25 -0.05
CA ARG A 136 -2.03 -21.33 -0.65
C ARG A 136 -3.50 -21.20 -0.27
N GLN A 137 -3.79 -20.87 0.99
CA GLN A 137 -5.16 -20.62 1.45
C GLN A 137 -5.76 -19.34 0.85
N MET A 138 -5.00 -18.25 0.81
CA MET A 138 -5.43 -17.02 0.14
C MET A 138 -5.84 -17.26 -1.32
N ARG A 139 -5.04 -18.01 -2.07
CA ARG A 139 -5.33 -18.38 -3.46
C ARG A 139 -6.62 -19.20 -3.57
N LYS A 140 -6.78 -20.22 -2.72
CA LYS A 140 -8.01 -21.03 -2.66
C LYS A 140 -9.25 -20.18 -2.38
N LEU A 141 -9.10 -19.13 -1.57
CA LEU A 141 -10.17 -18.21 -1.19
C LEU A 141 -10.31 -17.00 -2.15
N GLY A 142 -9.60 -16.99 -3.28
CA GLY A 142 -9.72 -15.97 -4.33
C GLY A 142 -9.05 -14.63 -4.04
N TRP A 143 -8.16 -14.56 -3.04
CA TRP A 143 -7.48 -13.32 -2.67
C TRP A 143 -6.48 -12.87 -3.73
N ARG A 144 -6.40 -11.55 -3.91
CA ARG A 144 -5.34 -10.87 -4.65
C ARG A 144 -4.18 -10.56 -3.72
N LEU A 145 -2.95 -10.69 -4.21
CA LEU A 145 -1.74 -10.50 -3.41
C LEU A 145 -0.91 -9.38 -4.01
N ILE A 146 -0.61 -8.36 -3.21
CA ILE A 146 0.36 -7.31 -3.55
C ILE A 146 1.59 -7.57 -2.70
N VAL A 147 2.70 -7.95 -3.32
CA VAL A 147 3.98 -8.18 -2.65
C VAL A 147 4.82 -6.91 -2.77
N LEU A 148 4.96 -6.19 -1.66
CA LEU A 148 5.80 -4.99 -1.58
C LEU A 148 7.19 -5.37 -1.09
N GLN A 149 8.18 -5.08 -1.92
CA GLN A 149 9.59 -5.28 -1.60
C GLN A 149 10.30 -3.95 -1.61
N ARG A 150 11.29 -3.82 -0.73
CA ARG A 150 12.28 -2.76 -0.83
C ARG A 150 13.53 -3.39 -1.40
N ARG A 151 14.04 -2.90 -2.53
CA ARG A 151 15.18 -3.53 -3.22
C ARG A 151 16.52 -2.99 -2.75
N ASN A 152 16.57 -1.76 -2.25
CA ASN A 152 17.80 -1.21 -1.71
C ASN A 152 17.98 -1.63 -0.25
N ALA A 153 18.95 -2.54 -0.03
CA ALA A 153 19.19 -3.15 1.28
C ALA A 153 19.80 -2.16 2.28
N LEU A 154 20.69 -1.28 1.83
CA LEU A 154 21.30 -0.24 2.67
C LEU A 154 20.25 0.75 3.17
N ASP A 155 19.35 1.14 2.29
CA ASP A 155 18.17 1.94 2.58
C ASP A 155 17.23 1.28 3.62
N GLY A 156 17.12 -0.05 3.57
CA GLY A 156 16.44 -0.85 4.60
C GLY A 156 17.14 -0.77 5.97
N VAL A 157 18.48 -0.78 5.99
CA VAL A 157 19.29 -0.57 7.21
C VAL A 157 19.09 0.84 7.76
N LEU A 158 19.12 1.87 6.90
CA LEU A 158 18.91 3.26 7.29
C LEU A 158 17.52 3.49 7.88
N ALA A 159 16.47 2.94 7.24
CA ALA A 159 15.12 3.01 7.77
C ALA A 159 14.97 2.30 9.13
N ARG A 160 15.77 1.26 9.38
CA ARG A 160 15.84 0.62 10.71
C ARG A 160 16.42 1.56 11.74
N GLN A 161 17.56 2.20 11.45
CA GLN A 161 18.21 3.11 12.39
C GLN A 161 17.37 4.35 12.66
N SER A 162 16.84 4.97 11.60
CA SER A 162 15.95 6.13 11.71
C SER A 162 14.73 5.84 12.58
N ARG A 163 14.08 4.67 12.43
CA ARG A 163 12.97 4.27 13.30
C ARG A 163 13.39 4.15 14.77
N VAL A 164 14.53 3.51 15.04
CA VAL A 164 15.01 3.33 16.44
C VAL A 164 15.28 4.68 17.08
N ALA A 165 15.86 5.63 16.34
CA ALA A 165 16.19 6.95 16.86
C ALA A 165 14.97 7.85 17.05
N THR A 166 13.98 7.79 16.16
CA THR A 166 12.87 8.76 16.12
C THR A 166 11.55 8.20 16.67
N ASN A 167 11.47 6.88 16.86
CA ASN A 167 10.23 6.14 17.12
C ASN A 167 9.09 6.43 16.11
N GLN A 168 9.40 6.97 14.93
CA GLN A 168 8.44 7.40 13.93
C GLN A 168 8.81 6.85 12.56
N LEU A 169 7.81 6.40 11.80
CA LEU A 169 8.00 5.80 10.46
C LEU A 169 7.51 6.70 9.33
N HIS A 170 6.45 7.49 9.55
CA HIS A 170 5.80 8.29 8.52
C HIS A 170 5.31 9.65 9.08
N CYS A 171 5.46 10.70 8.26
CA CYS A 171 4.68 11.95 8.15
C CYS A 171 3.21 11.73 7.96
N TYR A 172 2.32 12.12 8.88
CA TYR A 172 1.06 12.69 8.40
C TYR A 172 1.30 14.16 8.02
N VAL A 173 0.91 14.56 6.80
CA VAL A 173 1.21 15.89 6.23
C VAL A 173 0.85 17.01 7.22
N ALA A 174 -0.27 16.86 7.94
CA ALA A 174 -0.82 17.92 8.79
C ALA A 174 -0.23 17.99 10.20
N THR A 175 0.42 16.93 10.71
CA THR A 175 0.72 16.85 12.16
C THR A 175 2.20 16.84 12.49
N CYS A 176 3.10 16.75 11.50
CA CYS A 176 4.49 16.58 11.83
C CYS A 176 5.48 16.97 10.72
N ALA A 177 6.50 17.74 11.12
CA ALA A 177 7.55 18.28 10.29
C ALA A 177 8.43 17.18 9.67
N PRO A 178 8.59 17.09 8.34
CA PRO A 178 9.36 16.01 7.75
C PRO A 178 10.81 15.93 8.21
N PHE A 179 11.47 17.09 8.30
CA PHE A 179 12.85 17.22 8.77
C PHE A 179 13.10 16.62 10.16
N SER A 180 12.08 16.45 11.00
CA SER A 180 12.27 15.89 12.34
C SER A 180 12.53 14.37 12.32
N LEU A 181 12.49 13.70 11.15
CA LEU A 181 12.99 12.32 11.02
C LEU A 181 14.38 12.21 10.40
N ASN A 182 14.99 13.35 10.06
CA ASN A 182 16.38 13.36 9.65
C ASN A 182 17.26 12.87 10.80
N GLY A 183 18.25 12.07 10.47
CA GLY A 183 19.18 11.50 11.42
C GLY A 183 20.47 11.10 10.72
N THR A 184 21.58 11.26 11.44
CA THR A 184 22.90 10.90 10.94
C THR A 184 23.48 9.81 11.83
N PHE A 185 23.88 8.70 11.21
CA PHE A 185 24.24 7.45 11.87
C PHE A 185 25.65 7.02 11.48
N THR A 186 26.39 6.49 12.44
CA THR A 186 27.61 5.71 12.14
C THR A 186 27.21 4.27 11.90
N LEU A 187 27.55 3.72 10.74
CA LEU A 187 27.20 2.35 10.36
C LEU A 187 28.45 1.45 10.39
N PRO A 188 28.56 0.51 11.34
CA PRO A 188 29.68 -0.44 11.39
C PRO A 188 29.66 -1.39 10.18
N CYS A 189 30.78 -1.48 9.47
CA CYS A 189 30.94 -2.27 8.24
C CYS A 189 30.38 -3.70 8.35
N ALA A 190 30.92 -4.54 9.25
CA ALA A 190 30.54 -5.95 9.36
C ALA A 190 29.04 -6.15 9.68
N LYS A 191 28.49 -5.30 10.55
CA LYS A 191 27.06 -5.37 10.93
C LYS A 191 26.16 -4.94 9.79
N THR A 192 26.55 -3.91 9.04
CA THR A 192 25.80 -3.43 7.87
C THR A 192 25.78 -4.47 6.77
N VAL A 193 26.94 -5.04 6.41
CA VAL A 193 27.06 -6.14 5.42
C VAL A 193 26.17 -7.32 5.81
N THR A 194 26.27 -7.81 7.05
CA THR A 194 25.45 -8.93 7.53
C THR A 194 23.95 -8.63 7.45
N THR A 195 23.54 -7.41 7.81
CA THR A 195 22.13 -6.99 7.76
C THR A 195 21.64 -6.88 6.32
N MET A 196 22.44 -6.33 5.41
CA MET A 196 22.11 -6.22 3.99
C MET A 196 21.97 -7.59 3.35
N ASN A 197 22.89 -8.53 3.62
CA ASN A 197 22.80 -9.90 3.13
C ASN A 197 21.54 -10.61 3.62
N THR A 198 21.19 -10.47 4.90
CA THR A 198 19.95 -11.05 5.47
C THR A 198 18.71 -10.49 4.77
N PHE A 199 18.73 -9.19 4.48
CA PHE A 199 17.63 -8.52 3.81
C PHE A 199 17.49 -8.98 2.35
N GLU A 200 18.59 -9.06 1.60
CA GLU A 200 18.58 -9.61 0.25
C GLU A 200 18.13 -11.06 0.21
N GLN A 201 18.62 -11.89 1.13
CA GLN A 201 18.21 -13.29 1.24
C GLN A 201 16.71 -13.39 1.49
N THR A 202 16.16 -12.55 2.38
CA THR A 202 14.71 -12.48 2.64
C THR A 202 13.94 -12.11 1.37
N ASN A 203 14.39 -11.10 0.63
CA ASN A 203 13.77 -10.71 -0.65
C ASN A 203 13.79 -11.87 -1.66
N ARG A 204 14.92 -12.58 -1.81
CA ARG A 204 15.03 -13.75 -2.71
C ARG A 204 14.11 -14.89 -2.28
N LEU A 205 13.99 -15.14 -0.98
CA LEU A 205 13.11 -16.18 -0.45
C LEU A 205 11.63 -15.82 -0.67
N ILE A 206 11.27 -14.56 -0.47
CA ILE A 206 9.97 -14.03 -0.87
C ILE A 206 9.80 -14.25 -2.39
N ASP A 207 10.74 -13.81 -3.21
CA ASP A 207 10.64 -14.02 -4.66
C ASP A 207 10.43 -15.48 -5.03
N ASN A 208 11.16 -16.41 -4.44
CA ASN A 208 11.00 -17.84 -4.69
C ASN A 208 9.66 -18.36 -4.18
N ALA A 209 9.16 -17.90 -3.04
CA ALA A 209 7.88 -18.31 -2.49
C ALA A 209 6.67 -17.75 -3.26
N PHE A 210 6.82 -16.58 -3.87
CA PHE A 210 5.73 -15.81 -4.50
C PHE A 210 5.91 -15.61 -6.03
N SER A 211 6.86 -16.31 -6.69
CA SER A 211 7.21 -16.18 -8.13
C SER A 211 6.28 -16.83 -9.12
N THR A 212 5.20 -17.44 -8.66
CA THR A 212 4.25 -18.09 -9.58
C THR A 212 3.43 -17.00 -10.30
N GLY A 213 3.70 -16.86 -11.61
CA GLY A 213 3.19 -15.85 -12.55
C GLY A 213 1.68 -15.89 -12.79
N ASN A 214 0.91 -15.81 -11.72
CA ASN A 214 -0.54 -15.87 -11.74
C ASN A 214 -1.13 -14.47 -11.75
N ALA A 215 -2.25 -14.30 -12.44
CA ALA A 215 -3.07 -13.07 -12.49
C ALA A 215 -3.56 -12.53 -11.13
N PHE A 216 -3.22 -13.22 -10.03
CA PHE A 216 -3.64 -12.92 -8.66
C PHE A 216 -2.53 -12.27 -7.84
N THR A 217 -1.31 -12.13 -8.36
CA THR A 217 -0.17 -11.58 -7.61
C THR A 217 0.51 -10.45 -8.38
N LEU A 218 0.70 -9.31 -7.71
CA LEU A 218 1.47 -8.17 -8.20
C LEU A 218 2.68 -7.94 -7.31
N ARG A 219 3.83 -7.72 -7.93
CA ARG A 219 5.05 -7.28 -7.23
C ARG A 219 5.22 -5.79 -7.39
N LEU A 220 5.48 -5.11 -6.28
CA LEU A 220 5.77 -3.69 -6.24
C LEU A 220 7.14 -3.47 -5.60
N ASP A 221 7.97 -2.72 -6.30
CA ASP A 221 9.24 -2.25 -5.77
C ASP A 221 9.00 -0.89 -5.12
N TYR A 222 9.24 -0.80 -3.82
CA TYR A 222 9.00 0.41 -3.04
C TYR A 222 9.73 1.61 -3.63
N GLU A 223 10.99 1.46 -4.01
CA GLU A 223 11.78 2.54 -4.61
C GLU A 223 11.15 3.04 -5.91
N ARG A 224 10.64 2.16 -6.76
CA ARG A 224 9.99 2.56 -8.03
C ARG A 224 8.67 3.30 -7.79
N LEU A 225 7.91 2.89 -6.76
CA LEU A 225 6.68 3.60 -6.37
C LEU A 225 6.93 5.04 -5.95
N LEU A 226 8.13 5.36 -5.47
CA LEU A 226 8.48 6.73 -5.10
C LEU A 226 8.68 7.64 -6.32
N HIS A 227 9.02 7.06 -7.46
CA HIS A 227 9.34 7.80 -8.68
C HIS A 227 8.24 7.72 -9.73
N SER A 228 7.29 6.77 -9.59
CA SER A 228 6.27 6.54 -10.60
C SER A 228 4.97 6.02 -9.99
N SER A 229 3.86 6.55 -10.48
CA SER A 229 2.50 6.09 -10.19
C SER A 229 2.13 4.77 -10.88
N ALA A 230 2.94 4.28 -11.83
CA ALA A 230 2.65 3.06 -12.59
C ALA A 230 2.40 1.83 -11.71
N GLY A 231 3.12 1.71 -10.59
CA GLY A 231 2.90 0.61 -9.65
C GLY A 231 1.52 0.69 -8.96
N PHE A 232 1.03 1.89 -8.65
CA PHE A 232 -0.33 2.06 -8.14
C PHE A 232 -1.39 1.74 -9.19
N ASN A 233 -1.20 2.15 -10.46
CA ASN A 233 -2.10 1.76 -11.55
C ASN A 233 -2.19 0.24 -11.70
N ASN A 234 -1.06 -0.46 -11.61
CA ASN A 234 -1.04 -1.92 -11.62
C ASN A 234 -1.79 -2.53 -10.43
N ALA A 235 -1.65 -1.93 -9.24
CA ALA A 235 -2.39 -2.36 -8.05
C ALA A 235 -3.90 -2.16 -8.25
N MET A 236 -4.33 -1.00 -8.76
CA MET A 236 -5.73 -0.72 -9.06
C MET A 236 -6.32 -1.74 -10.04
N ARG A 237 -5.60 -2.04 -11.14
CA ARG A 237 -6.01 -3.07 -12.10
C ARG A 237 -6.11 -4.47 -11.49
N LEU A 238 -5.15 -4.87 -10.64
CA LEU A 238 -5.22 -6.15 -9.92
C LEU A 238 -6.49 -6.25 -9.07
N LEU A 239 -6.88 -5.13 -8.47
CA LEU A 239 -8.06 -5.01 -7.62
C LEU A 239 -9.37 -4.82 -8.41
N GLY A 240 -9.33 -4.83 -9.74
CA GLY A 240 -10.50 -4.72 -10.61
C GLY A 240 -10.95 -3.29 -10.90
N PHE A 241 -10.13 -2.28 -10.58
CA PHE A 241 -10.40 -0.88 -10.89
C PHE A 241 -9.80 -0.48 -12.22
N SER A 242 -10.34 0.58 -12.81
CA SER A 242 -9.79 1.21 -14.01
C SER A 242 -8.54 2.03 -13.66
N ASN A 243 -7.76 2.41 -14.68
CA ASN A 243 -6.64 3.35 -14.45
C ASN A 243 -7.13 4.74 -14.02
N ALA A 244 -8.34 5.16 -14.42
CA ALA A 244 -8.90 6.45 -14.03
C ALA A 244 -9.22 6.50 -12.52
N ASP A 245 -9.55 5.37 -11.90
CA ASP A 245 -9.78 5.28 -10.45
C ASP A 245 -8.50 5.56 -9.65
N ALA A 246 -7.32 5.33 -10.22
CA ALA A 246 -6.06 5.67 -9.58
C ALA A 246 -5.91 7.18 -9.30
N CYS A 247 -6.63 8.04 -10.05
CA CYS A 247 -6.67 9.49 -9.84
C CYS A 247 -7.30 9.88 -8.48
N LEU A 248 -8.07 8.98 -7.86
CA LEU A 248 -8.68 9.20 -6.55
C LEU A 248 -7.75 8.82 -5.39
N LEU A 249 -6.59 8.22 -5.67
CA LEU A 249 -5.57 7.91 -4.67
C LEU A 249 -4.93 9.21 -4.18
N ARG A 250 -4.75 9.31 -2.87
CA ARG A 250 -4.15 10.45 -2.18
C ARG A 250 -2.97 10.00 -1.36
N GLU A 251 -1.92 10.82 -1.40
CA GLU A 251 -0.78 10.69 -0.52
C GLU A 251 -0.97 11.60 0.70
N GLU A 252 -1.78 11.15 1.65
CA GLU A 252 -1.98 11.88 2.92
C GLU A 252 -0.79 11.71 3.89
N HIS A 253 0.13 10.81 3.55
CA HIS A 253 1.30 10.48 4.34
C HIS A 253 2.59 10.78 3.57
N VAL A 254 3.40 11.69 4.09
CA VAL A 254 4.69 12.07 3.50
C VAL A 254 5.76 11.05 3.93
N LYS A 255 6.52 10.52 2.96
CA LYS A 255 7.78 9.84 3.23
C LYS A 255 8.83 10.87 3.61
N ARG A 256 9.44 10.66 4.78
CA ARG A 256 9.80 11.76 5.65
C ARG A 256 11.30 12.05 5.79
N VAL A 257 12.16 11.20 5.27
CA VAL A 257 13.60 11.49 5.29
C VAL A 257 13.95 12.22 4.00
N GLN A 258 14.42 13.47 4.11
CA GLN A 258 14.83 14.29 2.96
C GLN A 258 16.34 14.24 2.70
N GLN A 259 17.06 13.48 3.54
CA GLN A 259 18.49 13.30 3.43
C GLN A 259 18.85 12.25 2.38
N THR A 260 19.94 12.53 1.67
CA THR A 260 20.71 11.56 0.89
C THR A 260 21.37 10.52 1.80
N GLN A 261 21.84 9.40 1.23
CA GLN A 261 22.58 8.41 2.01
C GLN A 261 23.87 9.01 2.61
N ARG A 262 24.56 9.90 1.88
CA ARG A 262 25.75 10.59 2.37
C ARG A 262 25.45 11.49 3.57
N GLU A 263 24.31 12.19 3.58
CA GLU A 263 23.87 13.00 4.73
C GLU A 263 23.44 12.12 5.93
N MET A 264 22.88 10.93 5.68
CA MET A 264 22.43 10.01 6.73
C MET A 264 23.56 9.18 7.35
N ILE A 265 24.69 9.00 6.67
CA ILE A 265 25.77 8.10 7.10
C ILE A 265 27.01 8.92 7.42
N ARG A 266 27.35 9.05 8.71
CA ARG A 266 28.50 9.84 9.17
C ARG A 266 29.82 9.36 8.59
N ASN A 267 30.00 8.04 8.49
CA ASN A 267 31.20 7.38 7.98
C ASN A 267 30.99 6.86 6.54
N PHE A 268 30.34 7.64 5.68
CA PHE A 268 29.92 7.19 4.35
C PHE A 268 31.08 6.65 3.51
N ASP A 269 32.19 7.39 3.42
CA ASP A 269 33.31 6.99 2.55
C ASP A 269 34.01 5.70 3.06
N ASP A 270 34.13 5.53 4.38
CA ASP A 270 34.62 4.29 4.98
C ASP A 270 33.69 3.11 4.70
N LEU A 271 32.39 3.33 4.84
CA LEU A 271 31.39 2.30 4.56
C LEU A 271 31.40 1.95 3.07
N ALA A 272 31.50 2.92 2.17
CA ALA A 272 31.53 2.70 0.73
C ALA A 272 32.73 1.83 0.33
N ARG A 273 33.94 2.12 0.84
CA ARG A 273 35.12 1.26 0.67
C ARG A 273 34.89 -0.15 1.19
N CYS A 274 34.29 -0.28 2.36
CA CYS A 274 33.93 -1.58 2.93
C CYS A 274 32.95 -2.35 2.04
N LEU A 275 31.88 -1.73 1.53
CA LEU A 275 30.89 -2.39 0.69
C LEU A 275 31.48 -2.80 -0.66
N HIS A 276 32.34 -1.97 -1.24
CA HIS A 276 33.11 -2.31 -2.44
C HIS A 276 33.98 -3.55 -2.21
N ALA A 277 34.74 -3.58 -1.12
CA ALA A 277 35.57 -4.73 -0.74
C ALA A 277 34.75 -6.00 -0.43
N ALA A 278 33.54 -5.84 0.12
CA ALA A 278 32.64 -6.95 0.44
C ALA A 278 31.93 -7.53 -0.80
N GLY A 279 31.87 -6.79 -1.90
CA GLY A 279 31.52 -7.29 -3.23
C GLY A 279 30.55 -6.39 -4.02
N PRO A 280 30.56 -6.49 -5.37
CA PRO A 280 29.78 -5.61 -6.26
C PRO A 280 28.26 -5.63 -5.99
N GLN A 281 27.73 -6.75 -5.53
CA GLN A 281 26.32 -6.91 -5.18
C GLN A 281 25.87 -6.05 -4.01
N LEU A 282 26.80 -5.63 -3.14
CA LEU A 282 26.51 -4.73 -2.02
C LEU A 282 26.73 -3.27 -2.40
N GLU A 283 27.74 -3.00 -3.22
CA GLU A 283 28.07 -1.68 -3.74
C GLU A 283 26.90 -1.03 -4.50
N ARG A 284 26.14 -1.82 -5.29
CA ARG A 284 24.96 -1.33 -6.04
C ARG A 284 23.88 -0.65 -5.19
N HIS A 285 23.91 -0.81 -3.87
CA HIS A 285 22.97 -0.17 -2.94
C HIS A 285 23.40 1.25 -2.51
N LEU A 286 24.60 1.68 -2.92
CA LEU A 286 25.09 3.03 -2.69
C LEU A 286 24.45 4.02 -3.67
N HIS A 287 23.74 4.99 -3.11
CA HIS A 287 23.16 6.13 -3.82
C HIS A 287 23.52 7.40 -3.06
N ALA A 288 24.79 7.78 -3.14
CA ALA A 288 25.40 8.81 -2.29
C ALA A 288 24.58 10.10 -2.25
N ASP A 289 24.18 10.59 -3.43
CA ASP A 289 23.61 11.93 -3.61
C ASP A 289 22.17 11.91 -4.14
N ALA A 290 21.59 10.72 -4.30
CA ALA A 290 20.19 10.61 -4.67
C ALA A 290 19.34 11.05 -3.48
N ARG A 291 18.77 12.25 -3.56
CA ARG A 291 17.72 12.64 -2.64
C ARG A 291 16.50 11.75 -2.91
N PRO A 292 15.87 11.19 -1.88
CA PRO A 292 14.58 10.54 -2.07
C PRO A 292 13.64 11.58 -2.70
N PRO A 293 12.84 11.19 -3.71
CA PRO A 293 11.92 12.11 -4.34
C PRO A 293 11.00 12.69 -3.27
N PHE A 294 10.73 13.98 -3.38
CA PHE A 294 9.78 14.64 -2.48
C PHE A 294 8.45 13.89 -2.60
N SER A 295 7.90 13.45 -1.47
CA SER A 295 6.53 12.92 -1.42
C SER A 295 5.58 14.10 -1.51
N GLY A 296 5.52 14.68 -2.71
CA GLY A 296 4.47 15.58 -3.13
C GLY A 296 3.21 14.77 -3.47
N PRO A 297 2.19 15.40 -4.07
CA PRO A 297 1.12 14.66 -4.72
C PRO A 297 1.74 13.59 -5.64
N LEU A 298 1.12 12.40 -5.72
CA LEU A 298 1.55 11.34 -6.63
C LEU A 298 1.91 11.94 -8.00
N PRO A 299 3.06 11.55 -8.61
CA PRO A 299 3.54 12.17 -9.84
C PRO A 299 2.41 12.28 -10.87
N ILE A 300 2.19 13.50 -11.31
CA ILE A 300 1.13 13.94 -12.24
C ILE A 300 1.23 13.23 -13.61
N GLU A 301 2.24 12.41 -13.86
CA GLU A 301 2.28 11.55 -15.06
C GLU A 301 1.16 10.49 -15.09
N SER A 302 0.37 10.33 -14.02
CA SER A 302 -0.94 9.64 -14.09
C SER A 302 -2.08 10.50 -14.65
N ILE A 303 -1.86 11.80 -14.87
CA ILE A 303 -2.89 12.80 -15.20
C ILE A 303 -3.11 12.96 -16.70
N ASP A 304 -2.26 12.43 -17.57
CA ASP A 304 -2.54 12.40 -19.01
C ASP A 304 -3.83 11.59 -19.33
N SER A 305 -4.32 10.78 -18.37
CA SER A 305 -5.60 10.05 -18.46
C SER A 305 -6.61 10.41 -17.36
N CYS A 306 -6.25 11.25 -16.38
CA CYS A 306 -7.25 11.78 -15.47
C CYS A 306 -8.03 12.83 -16.27
N PRO A 307 -9.37 12.74 -16.39
CA PRO A 307 -10.13 13.78 -17.06
C PRO A 307 -9.74 15.12 -16.41
N ASN A 308 -9.21 16.03 -17.23
CA ASN A 308 -8.99 17.39 -16.77
C ASN A 308 -10.33 17.90 -16.22
N GLU A 309 -10.24 18.64 -15.11
CA GLU A 309 -11.25 19.56 -14.60
C GLU A 309 -12.21 19.09 -13.46
N THR A 310 -12.54 20.08 -12.63
CA THR A 310 -13.77 20.27 -11.82
C THR A 310 -13.99 19.62 -10.45
N HIS A 311 -13.21 18.65 -9.98
CA HIS A 311 -13.40 18.09 -8.62
C HIS A 311 -12.32 18.47 -7.58
N ARG A 312 -11.61 19.58 -7.78
CA ARG A 312 -10.91 20.23 -6.67
C ARG A 312 -11.94 20.83 -5.74
N ASP A 313 -12.13 20.19 -4.59
CA ASP A 313 -12.79 20.77 -3.43
C ASP A 313 -12.24 22.20 -3.21
N PRO A 314 -13.08 23.25 -3.24
CA PRO A 314 -12.65 24.65 -3.09
C PRO A 314 -11.83 24.89 -1.81
N ARG A 315 -11.97 24.00 -0.81
CA ARG A 315 -11.28 24.12 0.48
C ARG A 315 -9.78 23.79 0.45
N SER A 316 -9.27 23.22 -0.64
CA SER A 316 -7.82 22.91 -0.77
C SER A 316 -6.96 24.08 -1.26
N SER A 317 -7.56 25.23 -1.58
CA SER A 317 -6.84 26.44 -2.05
C SER A 317 -6.51 27.46 -0.94
N GLY A 318 -6.74 27.12 0.32
CA GLY A 318 -6.48 28.00 1.47
C GLY A 318 -5.13 27.79 2.15
N VAL A 319 -4.02 27.81 1.41
CA VAL A 319 -2.67 27.93 2.02
C VAL A 319 -2.09 29.29 1.68
N ALA A 320 -2.54 30.33 2.39
CA ALA A 320 -1.70 31.46 2.79
C ALA A 320 -2.47 32.44 3.70
N LYS A 321 -1.79 32.82 4.79
CA LYS A 321 -2.02 33.94 5.72
C LYS A 321 -2.75 33.59 7.01
N HIS A 322 -1.99 33.14 8.01
CA HIS A 322 -2.00 33.79 9.31
C HIS A 322 -0.57 33.81 9.91
N ARG A 323 0.01 35.00 9.88
CA ARG A 323 1.13 35.44 10.72
C ARG A 323 0.48 35.99 12.01
N ALA A 324 1.10 35.68 13.15
CA ALA A 324 0.94 36.33 14.46
C ALA A 324 -0.38 36.16 15.23
N ALA A 325 -0.38 35.19 16.15
CA ALA A 325 -0.77 35.33 17.56
C ALA A 325 -0.14 34.11 18.26
N GLY A 326 0.83 34.21 19.15
CA GLY A 326 0.78 35.03 20.36
C GLY A 326 0.50 34.08 21.53
N SER A 327 1.57 33.50 22.07
CA SER A 327 1.76 33.09 23.46
C SER A 327 0.51 32.80 24.32
N ALA A 328 0.23 31.52 24.61
CA ALA A 328 -0.26 31.05 25.92
C ALA A 328 -0.54 29.54 25.88
N LEU A 329 0.34 28.73 26.48
CA LEU A 329 0.01 27.47 27.17
C LEU A 329 1.31 26.84 27.72
N ALA A 330 1.93 27.57 28.64
CA ALA A 330 2.94 27.07 29.56
C ALA A 330 2.50 27.44 30.99
N ALA A 331 1.42 26.81 31.45
CA ALA A 331 1.02 26.77 32.85
C ALA A 331 -0.12 25.76 32.97
N LEU A 332 0.19 24.54 33.41
CA LEU A 332 -0.66 23.60 34.17
C LEU A 332 0.06 22.24 34.22
N ARG A 333 1.22 22.24 34.87
CA ARG A 333 1.89 21.00 35.32
C ARG A 333 2.69 21.31 36.57
N ASN A 334 1.97 21.60 37.64
CA ASN A 334 2.36 21.48 39.04
C ASN A 334 1.10 21.72 39.88
N GLY A 335 0.55 20.64 40.43
CA GLY A 335 -0.66 20.71 41.24
C GLY A 335 -1.41 19.37 41.29
N MET A 336 -0.72 18.32 41.75
CA MET A 336 -1.18 17.11 42.48
C MET A 336 -0.22 15.95 42.22
#